data_AF-A0A1L7LLN1-F1
#
_entry.id   AF-A0A1L7LLN1-F1
#
_cell.length_a   1.000
_cell.length_b   1.000
_cell.length_c   1.000
_cell.angle_alpha   90.00
_cell.angle_beta   90.00
_cell.angle_gamma   90.00
#
_symmetry.space_group_name_H-M   'P 1'
#
loop_
_entity.id
_entity.type
_entity.pdbx_description
1 polymer ?
#
loop_
_entity_poly.entity_id
_entity_poly.type
_entity_poly.pdbx_seq_one_letter_code
_entity_poly.pdbx_strand_id
1 'polypeptide(L)' 'MIQVSQVYRSKNGKSASYSLYDQQVEALELPYQDMFLETSFGKTHLIELGKPDGKPLLVFHGGNTSSAYNLHQFKFY' A
#
# COMPACT_ATOMS: atom_id res chain seq x y z
N MET A 1 -21.97 18.65 -13.91
CA MET A 1 -20.51 18.54 -13.73
C MET A 1 -20.28 17.90 -12.38
N ILE A 2 -19.72 16.69 -12.31
CA ILE A 2 -19.44 16.03 -11.03
C ILE A 2 -18.16 16.66 -10.49
N GLN A 3 -18.26 17.31 -9.34
CA GLN A 3 -17.10 17.81 -8.62
C GLN A 3 -16.30 16.62 -8.11
N VAL A 4 -15.16 16.33 -8.73
CA VAL A 4 -14.23 15.32 -8.24
C VAL A 4 -13.70 15.80 -6.91
N SER A 5 -14.22 15.25 -5.81
CA SER A 5 -13.69 15.50 -4.47
C SER A 5 -12.24 15.06 -4.44
N GLN A 6 -11.33 15.98 -4.16
CA GLN A 6 -9.94 15.64 -3.94
C GLN A 6 -9.85 14.86 -2.62
N VAL A 7 -9.36 13.61 -2.67
CA VAL A 7 -9.13 12.79 -1.47
C VAL A 7 -8.14 13.48 -0.51
N TYR A 8 -7.16 14.19 -1.08
CA TYR A 8 -6.15 14.91 -0.32
C TYR A 8 -6.52 16.38 -0.14
N ARG A 9 -6.29 16.89 1.08
CA ARG A 9 -6.50 18.30 1.42
C ARG A 9 -5.59 19.25 0.64
N SER A 10 -4.38 18.82 0.28
CA SER A 10 -3.42 19.63 -0.48
C SER A 10 -2.46 18.74 -1.28
N LYS A 11 -1.79 19.33 -2.29
CA LYS A 11 -0.75 18.65 -3.06
C LYS A 11 0.41 18.20 -2.16
N ASN A 12 0.86 19.08 -1.26
CA ASN A 12 1.94 18.75 -0.32
C ASN A 12 1.52 17.62 0.63
N GLY A 13 0.26 17.61 1.09
CA GLY A 13 -0.28 16.53 1.92
C GLY A 13 -0.27 15.20 1.18
N LYS A 14 -0.68 15.19 -0.10
CA LYS A 14 -0.59 13.99 -0.95
C LYS A 14 0.85 13.48 -1.08
N SER A 15 1.79 14.37 -1.40
CA SER A 15 3.20 14.00 -1.53
C SER A 15 3.79 13.49 -0.22
N ALA A 16 3.44 14.09 0.91
CA ALA A 16 3.86 13.63 2.23
C ALA A 16 3.28 12.25 2.58
N SER A 17 2.01 11.99 2.25
CA SER A 17 1.40 10.67 2.44
C SER A 17 2.12 9.58 1.63
N TYR A 18 2.50 9.88 0.38
CA TYR A 18 3.21 8.92 -0.46
C TYR A 18 4.63 8.68 0.04
N SER A 19 5.37 9.75 0.37
CA SER A 19 6.72 9.62 0.92
C SER A 19 6.76 8.85 2.24
N LEU A 20 5.75 9.01 3.11
CA LEU A 20 5.63 8.22 4.32
C LEU A 20 5.36 6.74 4.01
N TYR A 21 4.53 6.45 3.01
CA TYR A 21 4.28 5.08 2.57
C TYR A 21 5.58 4.42 2.08
N ASP A 22 6.33 5.11 1.20
CA ASP A 22 7.58 4.59 0.64
C ASP A 22 8.59 4.29 1.76
N GLN A 23 8.75 5.21 2.72
CA GLN A 23 9.62 5.01 3.90
C GLN A 23 9.21 3.79 4.75
N GLN A 24 7.91 3.54 4.90
CA GLN A 24 7.40 2.38 5.64
C GLN A 24 7.69 1.07 4.93
N VAL A 25 7.63 1.05 3.59
CA VAL A 25 7.98 -0.14 2.79
C VAL A 25 9.49 -0.39 2.84
N GLU A 26 10.31 0.65 2.67
CA GLU A 26 11.77 0.56 2.76
C GLU A 26 12.22 0.03 4.13
N ALA A 27 11.55 0.45 5.21
CA ALA A 27 11.83 -0.01 6.57
C ALA A 27 11.54 -1.50 6.81
N LEU A 28 10.89 -2.21 5.87
CA LEU A 28 10.72 -3.66 5.97
C LEU A 28 12.05 -4.41 5.75
N GLU A 29 13.03 -3.79 5.07
CA GLU A 29 14.33 -4.38 4.73
C GLU A 29 14.22 -5.75 4.04
N LEU A 30 13.19 -5.94 3.22
CA LEU A 30 12.89 -7.18 2.51
C LEU A 30 12.69 -6.93 1.01
N PRO A 31 12.97 -7.93 0.16
CA PRO A 31 12.59 -7.85 -1.24
C PRO A 31 11.06 -7.86 -1.37
N TYR A 32 10.54 -6.96 -2.19
CA TYR A 32 9.12 -6.85 -2.51
C TYR A 32 8.93 -6.49 -3.99
N GLN A 33 7.73 -6.79 -4.50
CA GLN A 33 7.25 -6.24 -5.77
C GLN A 33 6.20 -5.17 -5.47
N ASP A 34 6.34 -4.01 -6.10
CA ASP A 34 5.35 -2.93 -6.08
C ASP A 34 4.60 -2.92 -7.41
N MET A 35 3.30 -3.17 -7.36
CA MET A 35 2.49 -3.30 -8.56
C MET A 35 1.07 -2.74 -8.39
N PHE A 36 0.45 -2.44 -9.53
CA PHE A 36 -0.96 -2.09 -9.60
C PHE A 36 -1.72 -3.18 -10.35
N LEU A 37 -2.82 -3.65 -9.76
CA LEU A 37 -3.76 -4.58 -10.38
C LEU A 37 -4.95 -3.80 -10.95
N GLU A 38 -5.34 -4.13 -12.18
CA GLU A 38 -6.61 -3.64 -12.75
C GLU A 38 -7.78 -4.42 -12.16
N THR A 39 -8.78 -3.70 -11.65
CA THR A 39 -10.01 -4.30 -11.11
C THR A 39 -11.24 -3.63 -11.72
N SER A 40 -12.42 -4.21 -11.52
CA SER A 40 -13.69 -3.60 -11.96
C SER A 40 -13.97 -2.25 -11.31
N PHE A 41 -13.28 -1.90 -10.21
CA PHE A 41 -13.42 -0.63 -9.51
C PHE A 41 -12.22 0.32 -9.73
N GLY A 42 -11.30 -0.03 -10.63
CA GLY A 42 -10.09 0.74 -10.94
C GLY A 42 -8.81 0.06 -10.45
N LYS A 43 -7.70 0.82 -10.46
CA LYS A 43 -6.39 0.33 -10.07
C LYS A 43 -6.27 0.13 -8.57
N THR A 44 -5.84 -1.05 -8.14
CA THR A 44 -5.53 -1.38 -6.75
C THR A 44 -4.03 -1.55 -6.59
N HIS A 45 -3.42 -0.83 -5.64
CA HIS A 45 -2.00 -0.98 -5.30
C HIS A 45 -1.77 -2.24 -4.47
N LEU A 46 -0.71 -2.98 -4.77
CA LEU A 46 -0.32 -4.20 -4.08
C LEU A 46 1.20 -4.19 -3.83
N ILE A 47 1.57 -4.56 -2.61
CA ILE A 47 2.93 -4.97 -2.27
C ILE A 47 2.91 -6.50 -2.11
N GLU A 48 3.69 -7.21 -2.93
CA GLU A 48 3.90 -8.65 -2.82
C GLU A 48 5.29 -8.93 -2.25
N LEU A 49 5.38 -9.81 -1.25
CA LEU A 49 6.65 -10.19 -0.61
C LEU A 49 6.53 -11.60 -0.02
N GLY A 50 7.67 -12.17 0.38
CA GLY A 50 7.76 -13.53 0.90
C GLY A 50 8.11 -14.55 -0.20
N LYS A 51 7.81 -15.83 0.07
CA LYS A 51 8.18 -16.94 -0.83
C LYS A 51 7.17 -17.11 -1.98
N PRO A 52 7.59 -17.04 -3.26
CA PRO A 52 6.68 -17.22 -4.40
C PRO A 52 6.01 -18.60 -4.46
N ASP A 53 6.66 -19.63 -3.92
CA ASP A 53 6.18 -21.02 -3.85
C ASP A 53 5.55 -21.36 -2.48
N GLY A 54 5.41 -20.38 -1.60
CA GLY A 54 4.77 -20.53 -0.29
C GLY A 54 3.24 -20.64 -0.37
N LYS A 55 2.61 -20.92 0.77
CA LYS A 55 1.15 -20.85 0.86
C LYS A 55 0.72 -19.37 0.75
N PRO A 56 -0.17 -19.01 -0.19
CA PRO A 56 -0.56 -17.62 -0.37
C PRO A 56 -1.32 -17.08 0.84
N LEU A 57 -1.04 -15.84 1.20
CA LEU A 57 -1.72 -15.09 2.26
C LEU A 57 -2.10 -13.71 1.73
N LEU A 58 -3.40 -13.43 1.65
CA LEU A 58 -3.90 -12.10 1.32
C LEU A 58 -4.20 -11.33 2.60
N VAL A 59 -3.62 -10.14 2.73
CA VAL A 59 -3.75 -9.30 3.93
C VAL A 59 -4.42 -7.98 3.58
N PHE A 60 -5.49 -7.65 4.31
CA PHE A 60 -6.13 -6.35 4.26
C PHE A 60 -5.74 -5.55 5.50
N HIS A 61 -5.28 -4.32 5.30
CA HIS A 61 -4.99 -3.41 6.41
C HIS A 61 -6.28 -2.83 7.00
N GLY A 62 -6.20 -2.34 8.23
CA GLY A 62 -7.32 -1.64 8.89
C GLY A 62 -7.65 -0.30 8.21
N GLY A 63 -8.85 0.23 8.48
CA GLY A 63 -9.20 1.59 8.09
C GLY A 63 -8.20 2.60 8.66
N ASN A 64 -7.90 3.66 7.90
CA ASN A 64 -6.98 4.73 8.27
C ASN A 64 -5.50 4.32 8.44
N THR A 65 -5.12 3.13 7.99
CA THR A 65 -3.70 2.69 7.90
C THR A 65 -3.31 2.38 6.46
N SER A 66 -2.08 1.91 6.25
CA SER A 66 -1.55 1.47 4.96
C SER A 66 -1.12 0.01 5.02
N SER A 67 -1.04 -0.67 3.87
CA SER A 67 -0.43 -2.00 3.78
C SER A 67 1.00 -2.03 4.34
N ALA A 68 1.79 -0.99 4.06
CA ALA A 68 3.16 -0.84 4.55
C ALA A 68 3.23 -0.82 6.08
N TYR A 69 2.41 0.02 6.74
CA TYR A 69 2.32 0.05 8.21
C TYR A 69 1.88 -1.30 8.79
N ASN A 70 0.88 -1.93 8.17
CA ASN A 70 0.35 -3.21 8.62
C ASN A 70 1.41 -4.33 8.56
N LEU A 71 2.18 -4.38 7.48
CA LEU A 71 3.31 -5.31 7.32
C LEU A 71 4.40 -5.06 8.35
N HIS A 72 4.78 -3.79 8.56
CA HIS A 72 5.80 -3.42 9.54
C HIS A 72 5.40 -3.81 10.97
N GLN A 73 4.13 -3.60 11.34
CA GLN A 73 3.66 -3.86 12.70
C GLN A 73 3.46 -5.35 12.99
N PHE A 74 2.89 -6.11 12.05
CA PHE A 74 2.42 -7.48 12.29
C PHE A 74 3.27 -8.58 11.66
N LYS A 75 4.19 -8.23 10.75
CA LYS A 75 5.18 -9.14 10.16
C LYS A 75 4.56 -10.43 9.59
N PHE A 76 3.66 -10.27 8.62
CA PHE A 76 2.97 -11.38 7.94
C PHE A 76 3.87 -12.15 6.93
N TYR A 77 5.18 -12.21 7.16
CA TYR A 77 6.19 -12.70 6.22
C TYR A 77 7.24 -13.61 6.87
#